data_AF-A0A1K2DWP7-F1
#
_entry.id   AF-A0A1K2DWP7-F1
#
_cell.length_a   1.000
_cell.length_b   1.000
_cell.length_c   1.000
_cell.angle_alpha   90.00
_cell.angle_beta   90.00
_cell.angle_gamma   90.00
#
_symmetry.space_group_name_H-M   'P 1'
#
loop_
_entity.id
_entity.type
_entity.pdbx_description
1 polymer ?
#
loop_
_entity_poly.entity_id
_entity_poly.type
_entity_poly.pdbx_seq_one_letter_code
_entity_poly.pdbx_strand_id
1 'polypeptide(L)'
;MPSPKLRAEQYLLVTVAACSAVNPVGAEELAAATGVYAKNCGLVPVFIMNTGLLTKGHRRATYLPSEKGRYIARAFARGEAEGLGALRTKWRGQWFARTVRDRCRHGPVSREGLVAALMVAAKAGPERIKQAHVLLDLMVAVGLVTVEKSGELNYFEGASHTDAPPTGTQNTDTPHEAPQTANEDDEPSAAEEPLPQDECQSGSTRQPDSEGVQDGDEQPQTEVPRPRTEAPGGQPPGGTGPDQDLLSLLLPPVLLADLTHLTSAEVLELHSHLTAVTALTAKLRGHRVT
;
A
#
# COMPACT_ATOMS: atom_id res chain seq x y z
N MET A 1 -9.60 -3.81 5.58
CA MET A 1 -10.01 -2.48 5.09
C MET A 1 -10.90 -1.80 6.13
N PRO A 2 -10.80 -0.48 6.30
CA PRO A 2 -11.67 0.29 7.19
C PRO A 2 -13.11 0.35 6.63
N SER A 3 -14.07 0.61 7.53
CA SER A 3 -15.48 0.78 7.15
C SER A 3 -15.69 2.14 6.45
N PRO A 4 -16.52 2.21 5.40
CA PRO A 4 -16.78 3.47 4.69
C PRO A 4 -17.79 4.37 5.41
N LYS A 5 -18.30 3.95 6.58
CA LYS A 5 -19.35 4.67 7.32
C LYS A 5 -18.82 5.82 8.19
N LEU A 6 -17.51 5.95 8.31
CA LEU A 6 -16.85 6.96 9.14
C LEU A 6 -15.83 7.71 8.30
N ARG A 7 -15.73 9.02 8.57
CA ARG A 7 -14.62 9.83 8.05
C ARG A 7 -13.34 9.49 8.79
N ALA A 8 -12.19 9.83 8.21
CA ALA A 8 -10.87 9.55 8.79
C ALA A 8 -10.71 10.09 10.22
N GLU A 9 -11.11 11.34 10.47
CA GLU A 9 -11.06 11.98 11.80
C GLU A 9 -11.86 11.21 12.85
N GLN A 10 -13.09 10.82 12.54
CA GLN A 10 -13.93 10.02 13.42
C GLN A 10 -13.32 8.63 13.67
N TYR A 11 -12.70 8.05 12.64
CA TYR A 11 -11.99 6.79 12.75
C TYR A 11 -10.80 6.88 13.73
N LEU A 12 -10.06 7.99 13.68
CA LEU A 12 -8.97 8.26 14.61
C LEU A 12 -9.47 8.46 16.03
N LEU A 13 -10.53 9.24 16.24
CA LEU A 13 -11.13 9.43 17.56
C LEU A 13 -11.51 8.08 18.20
N VAL A 14 -12.20 7.21 17.45
CA VAL A 14 -12.57 5.87 17.94
C VAL A 14 -11.33 5.00 18.18
N THR A 15 -10.30 5.11 17.34
CA THR A 15 -9.03 4.39 17.52
C THR A 15 -8.33 4.81 18.81
N VAL A 16 -8.22 6.11 19.07
CA VAL A 16 -7.59 6.66 20.28
C VAL A 16 -8.38 6.27 21.53
N ALA A 17 -9.71 6.39 21.48
CA ALA A 17 -10.58 5.98 22.59
C ALA A 17 -10.42 4.47 22.91
N ALA A 18 -10.41 3.61 21.88
CA ALA A 18 -10.21 2.18 22.06
C ALA A 18 -8.82 1.83 22.62
N CYS A 19 -7.78 2.52 22.14
CA CYS A 19 -6.40 2.34 22.62
C CYS A 19 -6.21 2.82 24.07
N SER A 20 -6.99 3.81 24.50
CA SER A 20 -6.91 4.42 25.83
C SER A 20 -7.78 3.72 26.88
N ALA A 21 -8.59 2.74 26.47
CA ALA A 21 -9.51 2.05 27.35
C ALA A 21 -8.80 1.19 28.40
N VAL A 22 -9.18 1.36 29.67
CA VAL A 22 -8.69 0.53 30.79
C VAL A 22 -9.46 -0.80 30.87
N ASN A 23 -10.77 -0.74 30.59
CA ASN A 23 -11.68 -1.87 30.60
C ASN A 23 -11.99 -2.36 29.18
N PRO A 24 -12.49 -3.59 29.00
CA PRO A 24 -12.98 -4.04 27.69
C PRO A 24 -14.06 -3.10 27.17
N VAL A 25 -13.89 -2.61 25.94
CA VAL A 25 -14.83 -1.67 25.29
C VAL A 25 -15.56 -2.34 24.14
N GLY A 26 -16.86 -2.09 24.04
CA GLY A 26 -17.71 -2.41 22.92
C GLY A 26 -18.12 -1.16 22.15
N ALA A 27 -19.13 -1.31 21.30
CA ALA A 27 -19.60 -0.22 20.44
C ALA A 27 -20.24 0.93 21.23
N GLU A 28 -20.98 0.64 22.29
CA GLU A 28 -21.69 1.63 23.11
C GLU A 28 -20.72 2.47 23.96
N GLU A 29 -19.72 1.82 24.56
CA GLU A 29 -18.70 2.53 25.35
C GLU A 29 -17.85 3.44 24.46
N LEU A 30 -17.51 2.99 23.25
CA LEU A 30 -16.80 3.81 22.27
C LEU A 30 -17.67 4.98 21.77
N ALA A 31 -18.97 4.77 21.59
CA ALA A 31 -19.90 5.84 21.22
C ALA A 31 -19.99 6.90 22.31
N ALA A 32 -20.16 6.48 23.56
CA ALA A 32 -20.20 7.39 24.70
C ALA A 32 -18.90 8.20 24.83
N ALA A 33 -17.75 7.59 24.58
CA ALA A 33 -16.45 8.26 24.69
C ALA A 33 -16.14 9.24 23.54
N THR A 34 -16.73 9.04 22.36
CA THR A 34 -16.37 9.80 21.14
C THR A 34 -17.49 10.65 20.54
N GLY A 35 -18.73 10.47 21.01
CA GLY A 35 -19.92 11.08 20.39
C GLY A 35 -20.28 10.50 19.02
N VAL A 36 -19.58 9.46 18.56
CA VAL A 36 -19.86 8.80 17.28
C VAL A 36 -20.96 7.74 17.47
N TYR A 37 -21.85 7.60 16.50
CA TYR A 37 -22.95 6.64 16.57
C TYR A 37 -22.46 5.19 16.77
N ALA A 38 -22.99 4.47 17.77
CA ALA A 38 -22.52 3.14 18.18
C ALA A 38 -22.43 2.12 17.04
N LYS A 39 -23.42 2.10 16.15
CA LYS A 39 -23.43 1.20 14.96
C LYS A 39 -22.19 1.39 14.07
N ASN A 40 -21.62 2.59 14.05
CA ASN A 40 -20.43 2.89 13.27
C ASN A 40 -19.15 2.60 14.08
N CYS A 41 -19.15 2.88 15.38
CA CYS A 41 -18.02 2.58 16.29
C CYS A 41 -17.66 1.09 16.28
N GLY A 42 -18.64 0.18 16.29
CA GLY A 42 -18.39 -1.26 16.32
C GLY A 42 -17.60 -1.83 15.14
N LEU A 43 -17.45 -1.07 14.04
CA LEU A 43 -16.71 -1.49 12.85
C LEU A 43 -15.22 -1.09 12.89
N VAL A 44 -14.86 -0.10 13.71
CA VAL A 44 -13.48 0.40 13.84
C VAL A 44 -12.56 -0.63 14.50
N PRO A 45 -12.92 -1.24 15.64
CA PRO A 45 -12.03 -2.17 16.34
C PRO A 45 -11.58 -3.36 15.50
N VAL A 46 -12.38 -3.82 14.53
CA VAL A 46 -12.00 -4.94 13.66
C VAL A 46 -10.77 -4.62 12.81
N PHE A 47 -10.73 -3.43 12.20
CA PHE A 47 -9.56 -3.00 11.42
C PHE A 47 -8.36 -2.73 12.33
N ILE A 48 -8.59 -2.05 13.45
CA ILE A 48 -7.53 -1.69 14.40
C ILE A 48 -6.91 -2.94 15.05
N MET A 49 -7.70 -3.97 15.34
CA MET A 49 -7.21 -5.29 15.77
C MET A 49 -6.32 -5.94 14.70
N ASN A 50 -6.68 -5.85 13.42
CA ASN A 50 -5.84 -6.37 12.32
C ASN A 50 -4.51 -5.61 12.18
N THR A 51 -4.42 -4.37 12.67
CA THR A 51 -3.13 -3.63 12.76
C THR A 51 -2.34 -3.97 14.04
N GLY A 52 -2.88 -4.83 14.91
CA GLY A 52 -2.24 -5.30 16.15
C GLY A 52 -2.33 -4.32 17.32
N LEU A 53 -3.18 -3.29 17.23
CA LEU A 53 -3.34 -2.28 18.28
C LEU A 53 -4.36 -2.69 19.35
N LEU A 54 -5.29 -3.58 19.00
CA LEU A 54 -6.28 -4.15 19.92
C LEU A 54 -6.18 -5.67 19.94
N THR A 55 -6.68 -6.26 21.02
CA THR A 55 -6.93 -7.70 21.18
C THR A 55 -8.39 -7.93 21.51
N LYS A 56 -8.87 -9.16 21.29
CA LYS A 56 -10.25 -9.55 21.63
C LYS A 56 -10.41 -9.62 23.14
N GLY A 57 -11.45 -8.99 23.67
CA GLY A 57 -11.83 -9.08 25.08
C GLY A 57 -12.52 -10.40 25.41
N HIS A 58 -12.74 -10.63 26.71
CA HIS A 58 -13.39 -11.84 27.23
C HIS A 58 -14.88 -11.92 26.85
N ARG A 59 -15.55 -10.77 26.67
CA ARG A 59 -16.96 -10.71 26.28
C ARG A 59 -17.11 -10.62 24.77
N ARG A 60 -18.22 -11.14 24.24
CA ARG A 60 -18.54 -11.05 22.80
C ARG A 60 -18.52 -9.59 22.34
N ALA A 61 -17.85 -9.33 21.22
CA ALA A 61 -17.72 -8.00 20.61
C ALA A 61 -17.12 -6.91 21.52
N THR A 62 -16.30 -7.29 22.49
CA THR A 62 -15.49 -6.36 23.28
C THR A 62 -14.02 -6.46 22.89
N TYR A 63 -13.29 -5.37 23.07
CA TYR A 63 -11.89 -5.23 22.69
C TYR A 63 -11.09 -4.63 23.84
N LEU A 64 -9.82 -5.00 23.93
CA LEU A 64 -8.85 -4.44 24.86
C LEU A 64 -7.65 -3.89 24.08
N PRO A 65 -6.99 -2.83 24.56
CA PRO A 65 -5.76 -2.38 23.94
C PRO A 65 -4.65 -3.40 24.13
N SER A 66 -3.93 -3.69 23.04
CA SER A 66 -2.67 -4.42 23.11
C SER A 66 -1.59 -3.54 23.76
N GLU A 67 -0.42 -4.09 24.06
CA GLU A 67 0.72 -3.28 24.53
C GLU A 67 1.07 -2.15 23.53
N LYS A 68 0.98 -2.44 22.22
CA LYS A 68 1.17 -1.44 21.16
C LYS A 68 0.09 -0.36 21.19
N GLY A 69 -1.17 -0.75 21.40
CA GLY A 69 -2.29 0.18 21.57
C GLY A 69 -2.10 1.10 22.78
N ARG A 70 -1.70 0.56 23.93
CA ARG A 70 -1.41 1.34 25.15
C ARG A 70 -0.24 2.29 24.96
N TYR A 71 0.79 1.88 24.22
CA TYR A 71 1.90 2.78 23.87
C TYR A 71 1.41 4.00 23.08
N ILE A 72 0.57 3.77 22.06
CA ILE A 72 -0.05 4.87 21.28
C ILE A 72 -0.92 5.76 22.16
N ALA A 73 -1.76 5.18 23.03
CA ALA A 73 -2.58 5.96 23.96
C ALA A 73 -1.73 6.87 24.87
N ARG A 74 -0.63 6.35 25.42
CA ARG A 74 0.32 7.15 26.21
C ARG A 74 0.98 8.27 25.39
N ALA A 75 1.23 8.05 24.10
CA ALA A 75 1.74 9.10 23.22
C ALA A 75 0.71 10.20 22.99
N PHE A 76 -0.56 9.84 22.72
CA PHE A 76 -1.65 10.82 22.62
C PHE A 76 -1.89 11.60 23.92
N ALA A 77 -1.67 10.97 25.07
CA ALA A 77 -1.75 11.65 26.37
C ALA A 77 -0.65 12.71 26.57
N ARG A 78 0.50 12.60 25.88
CA ARG A 78 1.55 13.63 25.87
C ARG A 78 1.31 14.71 24.83
N GLY A 79 0.70 14.34 23.71
CA GLY A 79 0.27 15.29 22.69
C GLY A 79 -0.20 14.61 21.41
N GLU A 80 -1.02 15.31 20.63
CA GLU A 80 -1.56 14.79 19.38
C GLU A 80 -0.46 14.44 18.37
N ALA A 81 0.52 15.33 18.17
CA ALA A 81 1.63 15.11 17.26
C ALA A 81 2.47 13.85 17.61
N GLU A 82 2.70 13.62 18.90
CA GLU A 82 3.37 12.40 19.38
C GLU A 82 2.53 11.15 19.14
N GLY A 83 1.22 11.23 19.40
CA GLY A 83 0.26 10.15 19.13
C GLY A 83 0.24 9.75 17.66
N LEU A 84 0.15 10.73 16.75
CA LEU A 84 0.21 10.52 15.31
C LEU A 84 1.57 9.98 14.87
N GLY A 85 2.68 10.47 15.43
CA GLY A 85 4.02 9.93 15.23
C GLY A 85 4.14 8.44 15.61
N ALA A 86 3.58 8.06 16.76
CA ALA A 86 3.54 6.68 17.22
C ALA A 86 2.69 5.79 16.30
N LEU A 87 1.53 6.28 15.85
CA LEU A 87 0.69 5.59 14.87
C LEU A 87 1.41 5.38 13.54
N ARG A 88 2.05 6.42 12.99
CA ARG A 88 2.85 6.32 11.75
C ARG A 88 3.90 5.24 11.85
N THR A 89 4.66 5.25 12.94
CA THR A 89 5.71 4.25 13.19
C THR A 89 5.15 2.83 13.23
N LYS A 90 3.99 2.62 13.88
CA LYS A 90 3.35 1.31 13.91
C LYS A 90 2.74 0.89 12.58
N TRP A 91 2.22 1.84 11.80
CA TRP A 91 1.58 1.53 10.53
C TRP A 91 2.55 1.44 9.36
N ARG A 92 3.79 1.95 9.47
CA ARG A 92 4.83 1.89 8.43
C ARG A 92 5.12 0.46 7.92
N GLY A 93 5.01 -0.55 8.78
CA GLY A 93 5.19 -1.96 8.40
C GLY A 93 3.95 -2.65 7.83
N GLN A 94 2.78 -2.00 7.88
CA GLN A 94 1.53 -2.59 7.40
C GLN A 94 1.52 -2.69 5.88
N TRP A 95 0.77 -3.67 5.36
CA TRP A 95 0.71 -3.91 3.91
C TRP A 95 0.31 -2.66 3.13
N PHE A 96 -0.67 -1.89 3.61
CA PHE A 96 -1.16 -0.70 2.92
C PHE A 96 -0.11 0.42 2.88
N ALA A 97 0.65 0.61 3.96
CA ALA A 97 1.71 1.60 4.00
C ALA A 97 2.86 1.21 3.07
N ARG A 98 3.22 -0.09 3.02
CA ARG A 98 4.21 -0.60 2.08
C ARG A 98 3.76 -0.42 0.62
N THR A 99 2.51 -0.76 0.31
CA THR A 99 1.94 -0.56 -1.03
C THR A 99 1.99 0.89 -1.48
N VAL A 100 1.54 1.83 -0.63
CA VAL A 100 1.57 3.26 -0.98
C VAL A 100 3.00 3.76 -1.12
N ARG A 101 3.89 3.40 -0.19
CA ARG A 101 5.31 3.76 -0.28
C ARG A 101 5.93 3.27 -1.58
N ASP A 102 5.73 2.00 -1.92
CA ASP A 102 6.29 1.39 -3.12
C ASP A 102 5.75 2.06 -4.39
N ARG A 103 4.46 2.45 -4.38
CA ARG A 103 3.85 3.20 -5.49
C ARG A 103 4.38 4.63 -5.62
N CYS A 104 4.68 5.30 -4.51
CA CYS A 104 5.24 6.66 -4.48
C CYS A 104 6.76 6.71 -4.70
N ARG A 105 7.47 5.58 -4.85
CA ARG A 105 8.94 5.57 -5.06
C ARG A 105 9.39 6.34 -6.30
N HIS A 106 8.53 6.47 -7.29
CA HIS A 106 8.83 7.14 -8.56
C HIS A 106 8.31 8.59 -8.63
N GLY A 107 7.80 9.11 -7.52
CA GLY A 107 7.27 10.47 -7.43
C GLY A 107 5.85 10.53 -6.88
N PRO A 108 5.26 11.74 -6.86
CA PRO A 108 3.88 11.96 -6.44
C PRO A 108 2.90 11.20 -7.32
N VAL A 109 1.78 10.77 -6.75
CA VAL A 109 0.80 9.93 -7.43
C VAL A 109 -0.59 10.51 -7.22
N SER A 110 -1.44 10.41 -8.25
CA SER A 110 -2.85 10.76 -8.13
C SER A 110 -3.55 9.91 -7.07
N ARG A 111 -4.61 10.48 -6.48
CA ARG A 111 -5.45 9.80 -5.50
C ARG A 111 -6.03 8.50 -6.05
N GLU A 112 -6.52 8.52 -7.28
CA GLU A 112 -7.10 7.38 -7.98
C GLU A 112 -6.04 6.28 -8.19
N GLY A 113 -4.80 6.66 -8.53
CA GLY A 113 -3.68 5.74 -8.69
C GLY A 113 -3.34 5.01 -7.40
N LEU A 114 -3.32 5.71 -6.25
CA LEU A 114 -3.08 5.09 -4.94
C LEU A 114 -4.25 4.19 -4.51
N VAL A 115 -5.49 4.61 -4.77
CA VAL A 115 -6.67 3.80 -4.46
C VAL A 115 -6.67 2.52 -5.29
N ALA A 116 -6.39 2.58 -6.59
CA ALA A 116 -6.26 1.40 -7.44
C ALA A 116 -5.17 0.45 -6.92
N ALA A 117 -3.99 0.98 -6.55
CA ALA A 117 -2.91 0.18 -5.99
C ALA A 117 -3.31 -0.51 -4.67
N LEU A 118 -4.01 0.19 -3.77
CA LEU A 118 -4.53 -0.37 -2.52
C LEU A 118 -5.56 -1.48 -2.77
N MET A 119 -6.44 -1.30 -3.76
CA MET A 119 -7.45 -2.29 -4.13
C MET A 119 -6.82 -3.59 -4.67
N VAL A 120 -5.83 -3.46 -5.55
CA VAL A 120 -5.06 -4.59 -6.09
C VAL A 120 -4.31 -5.32 -4.97
N ALA A 121 -3.60 -4.58 -4.12
CA ALA A 121 -2.86 -5.18 -3.00
C ALA A 121 -3.78 -5.88 -1.99
N ALA A 122 -4.99 -5.37 -1.77
CA ALA A 122 -5.99 -5.98 -0.91
C ALA A 122 -6.73 -7.17 -1.57
N LYS A 123 -6.52 -7.43 -2.87
CA LYS A 123 -7.32 -8.35 -3.69
C LYS A 123 -8.83 -8.08 -3.55
N ALA A 124 -9.20 -6.80 -3.53
CA ALA A 124 -10.56 -6.35 -3.30
C ALA A 124 -11.29 -6.07 -4.62
N GLY A 125 -12.56 -6.48 -4.71
CA GLY A 125 -13.42 -6.15 -5.83
C GLY A 125 -13.88 -4.68 -5.80
N PRO A 126 -14.43 -4.15 -6.91
CA PRO A 126 -14.78 -2.73 -7.06
C PRO A 126 -15.78 -2.22 -6.02
N GLU A 127 -16.58 -3.10 -5.41
CA GLU A 127 -17.53 -2.76 -4.35
C GLU A 127 -16.88 -2.17 -3.09
N ARG A 128 -15.57 -2.38 -2.92
CA ARG A 128 -14.79 -1.89 -1.76
C ARG A 128 -14.03 -0.60 -2.03
N ILE A 129 -14.20 0.03 -3.19
CA ILE A 129 -13.45 1.24 -3.56
C ILE A 129 -13.60 2.37 -2.51
N LYS A 130 -14.82 2.53 -1.95
CA LYS A 130 -15.08 3.50 -0.87
C LYS A 130 -14.24 3.22 0.38
N GLN A 131 -13.96 1.96 0.69
CA GLN A 131 -13.13 1.58 1.82
C GLN A 131 -11.65 1.92 1.58
N ALA A 132 -11.19 1.81 0.33
CA ALA A 132 -9.84 2.22 -0.04
C ALA A 132 -9.64 3.73 0.01
N HIS A 133 -10.64 4.52 -0.41
CA HIS A 133 -10.62 5.97 -0.18
C HIS A 133 -10.53 6.33 1.30
N VAL A 134 -11.36 5.72 2.16
CA VAL A 134 -11.31 5.98 3.60
C VAL A 134 -9.97 5.54 4.21
N LEU A 135 -9.37 4.44 3.73
CA LEU A 135 -8.04 4.04 4.15
C LEU A 135 -6.99 5.09 3.76
N LEU A 136 -7.05 5.62 2.54
CA LEU A 136 -6.14 6.65 2.08
C LEU A 136 -6.31 7.94 2.88
N ASP A 137 -7.55 8.38 3.14
CA ASP A 137 -7.83 9.54 3.98
C ASP A 137 -7.32 9.35 5.41
N LEU A 138 -7.42 8.13 5.93
CA LEU A 138 -6.86 7.78 7.24
C LEU A 138 -5.33 7.83 7.24
N MET A 139 -4.68 7.42 6.15
CA MET A 139 -3.23 7.55 6.00
C MET A 139 -2.79 9.01 5.90
N VAL A 140 -3.56 9.87 5.22
CA VAL A 140 -3.32 11.32 5.18
C VAL A 140 -3.51 11.93 6.57
N ALA A 141 -4.62 11.62 7.25
CA ALA A 141 -4.89 12.14 8.59
C ALA A 141 -3.84 11.70 9.64
N VAL A 142 -3.27 10.50 9.50
CA VAL A 142 -2.16 10.03 10.34
C VAL A 142 -0.82 10.67 9.95
N GLY A 143 -0.72 11.27 8.76
CA GLY A 143 0.52 11.85 8.22
C GLY A 143 1.49 10.83 7.63
N LEU A 144 0.99 9.65 7.21
CA LEU A 144 1.76 8.69 6.38
C LEU A 144 1.84 9.14 4.92
N VAL A 145 0.86 9.92 4.48
CA VAL A 145 0.75 10.44 3.12
C VAL A 145 0.57 11.95 3.24
N THR A 146 1.33 12.72 2.47
CA THR A 146 1.21 14.17 2.37
C THR A 146 0.49 14.54 1.08
N VAL A 147 -0.24 15.65 1.11
CA VAL A 147 -0.89 16.24 -0.07
C VAL A 147 -0.02 17.40 -0.53
N GLU A 148 0.51 17.30 -1.75
CA GLU A 148 1.30 18.36 -2.35
C GLU A 148 0.40 19.52 -2.83
N LYS A 149 1.01 20.67 -3.14
CA LYS A 149 0.27 21.85 -3.66
C LYS A 149 -0.45 21.56 -4.98
N SER A 150 0.06 20.61 -5.76
CA SER A 150 -0.56 20.12 -7.00
C SER A 150 -1.84 19.30 -6.75
N GLY A 151 -2.10 18.87 -5.51
CA GLY A 151 -3.14 17.91 -5.16
C GLY A 151 -2.70 16.45 -5.31
N GLU A 152 -1.47 16.19 -5.76
CA GLU A 152 -0.89 14.86 -5.81
C GLU A 152 -0.47 14.39 -4.41
N LEU A 153 -0.34 13.08 -4.25
CA LEU A 153 -0.08 12.43 -2.97
C LEU A 153 1.31 11.83 -2.96
N ASN A 154 2.04 12.06 -1.86
CA ASN A 154 3.39 11.56 -1.65
C ASN A 154 3.49 10.80 -0.33
N TYR A 155 4.41 9.83 -0.24
CA TYR A 155 4.62 9.07 0.98
C TYR A 155 5.57 9.80 1.93
N PHE A 156 5.16 9.96 3.20
CA PHE A 156 6.00 10.63 4.20
C PHE A 156 7.10 9.70 4.72
N GLU A 157 8.35 9.97 4.33
CA GLU A 157 9.49 9.13 4.72
C GLU A 157 10.06 9.47 6.10
N GLY A 158 9.76 10.66 6.63
CA GLY A 158 10.23 11.11 7.94
C GLY A 158 11.66 11.60 7.91
N ALA A 159 11.80 12.93 7.91
CA ALA A 159 13.01 13.75 7.96
C ALA A 159 13.48 14.43 6.66
N SER A 160 12.83 14.21 5.50
CA SER A 160 13.30 14.79 4.22
C SER A 160 12.40 15.84 3.57
N HIS A 161 11.32 16.29 4.23
CA HIS A 161 10.73 17.59 3.87
C HIS A 161 11.48 18.67 4.63
N THR A 162 12.73 18.88 4.23
CA THR A 162 13.31 20.20 4.28
C THR A 162 12.39 21.05 3.40
N ASP A 163 11.61 21.93 4.00
CA ASP A 163 11.04 23.06 3.26
C ASP A 163 12.23 23.73 2.59
N ALA A 164 12.46 23.43 1.32
CA ALA A 164 13.39 24.19 0.52
C ALA A 164 12.83 25.62 0.54
N PRO A 165 13.51 26.59 1.18
CA PRO A 165 13.05 27.96 1.12
C PRO A 165 12.94 28.33 -0.35
N PRO A 166 11.89 29.08 -0.76
CA PRO A 166 11.76 29.47 -2.14
C PRO A 166 13.04 30.17 -2.54
N THR A 167 13.79 29.56 -3.46
CA THR A 167 14.96 30.16 -4.12
C THR A 167 14.44 31.31 -4.96
N GLY A 168 14.13 32.42 -4.30
CA GLY A 168 13.87 33.71 -4.90
C GLY A 168 15.21 34.28 -5.32
N THR A 169 15.58 34.03 -6.57
CA THR A 169 16.72 34.67 -7.21
C THR A 169 16.32 36.09 -7.64
N GLN A 170 17.17 37.04 -7.24
CA GLN A 170 17.52 38.31 -7.89
C GLN A 170 16.76 39.63 -7.58
N ASN A 171 17.56 40.49 -6.93
CA ASN A 171 17.96 41.85 -7.33
C ASN A 171 17.03 43.04 -7.06
N THR A 172 17.47 43.89 -6.14
CA THR A 172 17.68 45.31 -6.46
C THR A 172 18.84 45.86 -5.66
N ASP A 173 19.82 46.39 -6.39
CA ASP A 173 20.94 47.22 -5.93
C ASP A 173 20.50 48.32 -4.97
N THR A 174 21.26 48.54 -3.90
CA THR A 174 21.57 49.90 -3.41
C THR A 174 22.82 49.89 -2.52
N PRO A 175 23.74 50.86 -2.66
CA PRO A 175 25.07 50.80 -2.06
C PRO A 175 25.20 51.55 -0.71
N HIS A 176 26.04 50.96 0.15
CA HIS A 176 27.05 51.57 1.03
C HIS A 176 26.66 52.59 2.12
N GLU A 177 26.84 52.18 3.39
CA GLU A 177 27.65 52.92 4.38
C GLU A 177 28.04 52.00 5.57
N ALA A 178 29.30 52.07 5.98
CA ALA A 178 29.89 51.50 7.21
C ALA A 178 30.51 52.69 8.01
N PRO A 179 31.20 52.56 9.17
CA PRO A 179 31.50 51.40 10.06
C PRO A 179 31.46 51.74 11.59
N GLN A 180 32.00 50.80 12.42
CA GLN A 180 32.52 50.92 13.82
C GLN A 180 31.49 50.72 14.95
N THR A 181 31.74 50.01 16.06
CA THR A 181 32.93 49.76 16.93
C THR A 181 32.85 48.37 17.58
N ALA A 182 33.91 47.55 17.57
CA ALA A 182 34.95 47.41 18.61
C ALA A 182 34.43 46.96 19.99
N ASN A 183 34.73 45.70 20.37
CA ASN A 183 35.43 45.38 21.62
C ASN A 183 35.92 43.92 21.60
N GLU A 184 37.20 43.80 21.93
CA GLU A 184 38.03 42.60 22.12
C GLU A 184 37.90 42.07 23.56
N ASP A 185 38.70 41.04 23.86
CA ASP A 185 39.04 40.41 25.17
C ASP A 185 38.11 39.27 25.65
N ASP A 186 38.57 38.09 26.07
CA ASP A 186 39.90 37.48 26.22
C ASP A 186 39.71 35.95 26.43
N GLU A 187 40.74 35.17 26.16
CA GLU A 187 40.95 33.71 26.29
C GLU A 187 41.00 33.25 27.79
N PRO A 188 41.48 32.05 28.19
CA PRO A 188 41.40 30.67 27.66
C PRO A 188 40.98 29.64 28.73
N SER A 189 40.75 28.36 28.38
CA SER A 189 41.36 27.22 29.11
C SER A 189 41.04 25.86 28.47
N ALA A 190 42.12 25.10 28.29
CA ALA A 190 42.22 23.75 27.75
C ALA A 190 41.54 22.66 28.57
N ALA A 191 41.12 21.58 27.88
CA ALA A 191 41.41 20.20 28.27
C ALA A 191 41.09 19.23 27.10
N GLU A 192 42.16 18.59 26.63
CA GLU A 192 42.25 17.48 25.67
C GLU A 192 41.57 16.17 26.14
N GLU A 193 40.99 15.46 25.16
CA GLU A 193 40.98 14.00 24.86
C GLU A 193 40.75 12.91 25.95
N PRO A 194 40.46 11.62 25.60
CA PRO A 194 40.40 10.98 24.27
C PRO A 194 39.14 10.12 23.98
N LEU A 195 38.98 9.83 22.68
CA LEU A 195 38.16 8.78 22.07
C LEU A 195 38.64 7.36 22.44
N PRO A 196 37.78 6.34 22.24
CA PRO A 196 38.25 5.08 21.69
C PRO A 196 37.61 4.78 20.33
N GLN A 197 38.50 4.44 19.41
CA GLN A 197 38.26 3.75 18.16
C GLN A 197 37.74 2.33 18.45
N ASP A 198 36.80 1.85 17.63
CA ASP A 198 36.72 0.42 17.36
C ASP A 198 36.49 0.23 15.86
N GLU A 199 37.60 -0.10 15.21
CA GLU A 199 37.64 -0.68 13.88
C GLU A 199 37.18 -2.14 13.96
N CYS A 200 36.19 -2.51 13.16
CA CYS A 200 36.05 -3.90 12.71
C CYS A 200 35.77 -3.90 11.21
N GLN A 201 36.88 -4.06 10.48
CA GLN A 201 36.95 -4.44 9.09
C GLN A 201 36.44 -5.89 8.92
N SER A 202 35.55 -6.10 7.95
CA SER A 202 35.36 -7.34 7.17
C SER A 202 34.13 -7.10 6.29
N GLY A 203 34.15 -7.14 4.96
CA GLY A 203 35.08 -7.75 4.02
C GLY A 203 34.22 -8.22 2.83
N SER A 204 34.83 -8.28 1.65
CA SER A 204 34.36 -9.01 0.46
C SER A 204 33.38 -8.31 -0.50
N THR A 205 33.98 -7.47 -1.35
CA THR A 205 34.14 -7.72 -2.80
C THR A 205 33.23 -8.79 -3.44
N ARG A 206 32.37 -8.38 -4.37
CA ARG A 206 32.26 -8.95 -5.73
C ARG A 206 31.28 -8.15 -6.60
N GLN A 207 31.88 -7.29 -7.42
CA GLN A 207 31.38 -6.85 -8.71
C GLN A 207 31.46 -8.05 -9.68
N PRO A 208 30.55 -8.16 -10.65
CA PRO A 208 31.04 -8.44 -11.98
C PRO A 208 30.53 -7.40 -12.97
N ASP A 209 31.51 -6.85 -13.68
CA ASP A 209 31.35 -6.19 -14.96
C ASP A 209 30.71 -7.15 -15.97
N SER A 210 29.82 -6.61 -16.79
CA SER A 210 29.51 -7.19 -18.10
C SER A 210 29.15 -6.03 -19.02
N GLU A 211 30.19 -5.42 -19.57
CA GLU A 211 30.12 -4.71 -20.83
C GLU A 211 29.89 -5.75 -21.94
N GLY A 212 28.83 -5.56 -22.71
CA GLY A 212 28.48 -6.37 -23.87
C GLY A 212 27.85 -5.47 -24.93
N VAL A 213 28.72 -4.95 -25.79
CA VAL A 213 28.43 -4.21 -27.03
C VAL A 213 27.62 -5.09 -27.99
N GLN A 214 26.52 -4.58 -28.54
CA GLN A 214 26.17 -4.83 -29.95
C GLN A 214 25.17 -3.82 -30.51
N ASP A 215 25.70 -3.04 -31.48
CA ASP A 215 25.01 -2.40 -32.60
C ASP A 215 24.15 -3.42 -33.36
N GLY A 216 23.02 -2.97 -33.91
CA GLY A 216 22.21 -3.82 -34.80
C GLY A 216 20.85 -3.25 -35.15
N ASP A 217 20.87 -2.44 -36.21
CA ASP A 217 19.80 -2.01 -37.10
C ASP A 217 18.53 -2.87 -37.27
N GLU A 218 17.51 -2.16 -37.79
CA GLU A 218 16.38 -2.63 -38.60
C GLU A 218 15.13 -3.23 -37.92
N GLN A 219 14.08 -2.39 -37.91
CA GLN A 219 12.68 -2.80 -37.89
C GLN A 219 12.35 -3.76 -39.05
N PRO A 220 11.60 -4.83 -38.78
CA PRO A 220 10.68 -5.41 -39.75
C PRO A 220 9.23 -5.10 -39.34
N GLN A 221 8.50 -4.48 -40.26
CA GLN A 221 7.05 -4.31 -40.19
C GLN A 221 6.38 -5.68 -40.05
N THR A 222 5.69 -5.92 -38.93
CA THR A 222 4.89 -7.13 -38.76
C THR A 222 3.59 -6.98 -39.54
N GLU A 223 3.53 -7.68 -40.66
CA GLU A 223 2.40 -7.80 -41.56
C GLU A 223 1.19 -8.44 -40.85
N VAL A 224 0.04 -7.75 -40.90
CA VAL A 224 -1.22 -8.21 -40.29
C VAL A 224 -1.80 -9.38 -41.10
N PRO A 225 -2.03 -10.57 -40.52
CA PRO A 225 -2.65 -11.68 -41.24
C PRO A 225 -4.09 -11.36 -41.64
N ARG A 226 -4.41 -11.52 -42.92
CA ARG A 226 -5.78 -11.37 -43.45
C ARG A 226 -6.69 -12.50 -42.95
N PRO A 227 -8.00 -12.25 -42.73
CA PRO A 227 -8.96 -13.28 -42.34
C PRO A 227 -9.06 -14.37 -43.40
N ARG A 228 -8.97 -15.64 -42.97
CA ARG A 228 -9.05 -16.82 -43.83
C ARG A 228 -10.50 -17.03 -44.28
N THR A 229 -10.71 -17.02 -45.59
CA THR A 229 -11.96 -17.39 -46.26
C THR A 229 -12.34 -18.83 -45.90
N GLU A 230 -13.60 -19.04 -45.50
CA GLU A 230 -14.16 -20.36 -45.21
C GLU A 230 -14.15 -21.27 -46.44
N ALA A 231 -13.68 -22.50 -46.26
CA ALA A 231 -13.83 -23.57 -47.23
C ALA A 231 -15.02 -24.48 -46.83
N PRO A 232 -15.92 -24.82 -47.75
CA PRO A 232 -17.09 -25.65 -47.47
C PRO A 232 -16.76 -27.15 -47.64
N GLY A 233 -17.29 -27.97 -46.73
CA GLY A 233 -17.52 -29.40 -46.98
C GLY A 233 -16.71 -30.35 -46.10
N GLY A 234 -17.38 -30.93 -45.10
CA GLY A 234 -16.88 -32.05 -44.32
C GLY A 234 -17.97 -32.63 -43.42
N GLN A 235 -18.51 -33.79 -43.81
CA GLN A 235 -19.53 -34.60 -43.14
C GLN A 235 -19.30 -34.82 -41.63
N PRO A 236 -20.37 -34.90 -40.79
CA PRO A 236 -20.24 -35.17 -39.37
C PRO A 236 -20.05 -36.68 -39.11
N PRO A 237 -19.05 -37.12 -38.32
CA PRO A 237 -19.06 -38.45 -37.73
C PRO A 237 -19.86 -38.44 -36.43
N GLY A 238 -20.66 -39.48 -36.25
CA GLY A 238 -21.71 -39.52 -35.25
C GLY A 238 -21.26 -39.72 -33.80
N GLY A 239 -22.21 -39.42 -32.92
CA GLY A 239 -22.45 -40.19 -31.70
C GLY A 239 -21.40 -40.09 -30.60
N THR A 240 -21.19 -38.89 -30.07
CA THR A 240 -20.74 -38.74 -28.68
C THR A 240 -21.75 -37.88 -27.93
N GLY A 241 -22.08 -38.27 -26.70
CA GLY A 241 -23.19 -37.67 -25.94
C GLY A 241 -23.05 -36.16 -25.72
N PRO A 242 -24.12 -35.46 -25.28
CA PRO A 242 -24.16 -34.00 -25.14
C PRO A 242 -23.07 -33.41 -24.24
N ASP A 243 -22.46 -34.22 -23.37
CA ASP A 243 -21.34 -33.81 -22.53
C ASP A 243 -20.00 -33.71 -23.26
N GLN A 244 -19.85 -34.39 -24.40
CA GLN A 244 -18.60 -34.40 -25.19
C GLN A 244 -18.52 -33.20 -26.15
N ASP A 245 -19.67 -32.71 -26.62
CA ASP A 245 -19.79 -31.51 -27.46
C ASP A 245 -19.53 -30.20 -26.69
N LEU A 246 -19.82 -30.18 -25.38
CA LEU A 246 -19.48 -29.02 -24.53
C LEU A 246 -17.97 -28.93 -24.25
N LEU A 247 -17.27 -30.06 -24.17
CA LEU A 247 -15.82 -30.09 -23.97
C LEU A 247 -15.05 -29.68 -25.22
N SER A 248 -15.54 -30.02 -26.41
CA SER A 248 -14.97 -29.58 -27.69
C SER A 248 -15.24 -28.09 -27.97
N LEU A 249 -16.34 -27.52 -27.47
CA LEU A 249 -16.61 -26.08 -27.55
C LEU A 249 -15.81 -25.23 -26.56
N LEU A 250 -15.37 -25.81 -25.44
CA LEU A 250 -14.62 -25.09 -24.38
C LEU A 250 -13.10 -25.11 -24.57
N LEU A 251 -12.58 -25.90 -25.50
CA LEU A 251 -11.15 -26.05 -25.71
C LEU A 251 -10.82 -25.98 -27.20
N PRO A 252 -10.44 -24.79 -27.73
CA PRO A 252 -9.54 -24.76 -28.88
C PRO A 252 -8.30 -25.57 -28.49
N PRO A 253 -7.73 -26.42 -29.37
CA PRO A 253 -6.48 -27.09 -29.07
C PRO A 253 -5.41 -26.02 -28.84
N VAL A 254 -5.04 -25.81 -27.58
CA VAL A 254 -3.91 -24.95 -27.23
C VAL A 254 -2.69 -25.65 -27.83
N LEU A 255 -2.16 -25.08 -28.90
CA LEU A 255 -0.97 -25.62 -29.54
C LEU A 255 0.18 -25.43 -28.56
N LEU A 256 0.97 -26.49 -28.33
CA LEU A 256 2.13 -26.43 -27.42
C LEU A 256 3.11 -25.30 -27.77
N ALA A 257 3.12 -24.86 -29.03
CA ALA A 257 3.90 -23.71 -29.50
C ALA A 257 3.47 -22.40 -28.80
N ASP A 258 2.18 -22.19 -28.58
CA ASP A 258 1.66 -20.95 -27.99
C ASP A 258 2.05 -20.82 -26.51
N LEU A 259 2.26 -21.94 -25.82
CA LEU A 259 2.73 -21.95 -24.43
C LEU A 259 4.15 -21.41 -24.27
N THR A 260 4.99 -21.50 -25.31
CA THR A 260 6.37 -20.99 -25.26
C THR A 260 6.46 -19.47 -25.40
N HIS A 261 5.39 -18.83 -25.88
CA HIS A 261 5.32 -17.38 -26.02
C HIS A 261 4.70 -16.67 -24.82
N LEU A 262 4.18 -17.42 -23.84
CA LEU A 262 3.57 -16.83 -22.65
C LEU A 262 4.63 -16.26 -21.71
N THR A 263 4.41 -15.03 -21.29
CA THR A 263 5.15 -14.41 -20.19
C THR A 263 4.84 -15.11 -18.86
N SER A 264 5.71 -14.94 -17.86
CA SER A 264 5.50 -15.53 -16.53
C SER A 264 4.18 -15.09 -15.87
N ALA A 265 3.72 -13.86 -16.15
CA ALA A 265 2.45 -13.35 -15.68
C ALA A 265 1.26 -14.07 -16.34
N GLU A 266 1.32 -14.27 -17.66
CA GLU A 266 0.26 -14.95 -18.41
C GLU A 266 0.16 -16.43 -18.07
N VAL A 267 1.29 -17.11 -17.77
CA VAL A 267 1.28 -18.49 -17.28
C VAL A 267 0.56 -18.61 -15.93
N LEU A 268 0.77 -17.66 -15.02
CA LEU A 268 0.07 -17.65 -13.72
C LEU A 268 -1.44 -17.37 -13.88
N GLU A 269 -1.80 -16.49 -14.80
CA GLU A 269 -3.20 -16.20 -15.11
C GLU A 269 -3.90 -17.41 -15.74
N LEU A 270 -3.25 -18.09 -16.70
CA LEU A 270 -3.75 -19.33 -17.29
C LEU A 270 -3.95 -20.42 -16.23
N HIS A 271 -2.98 -20.60 -15.34
CA HIS A 271 -3.10 -21.56 -14.23
C HIS A 271 -4.28 -21.23 -13.30
N SER A 272 -4.49 -19.95 -12.97
CA SER A 272 -5.63 -19.49 -12.17
C SER A 272 -6.96 -19.81 -12.86
N HIS A 273 -7.08 -19.53 -14.16
CA HIS A 273 -8.28 -19.84 -14.94
C HIS A 273 -8.56 -21.34 -15.00
N LEU A 274 -7.55 -22.19 -15.25
CA LEU A 274 -7.71 -23.64 -15.25
C LEU A 274 -8.15 -24.18 -13.88
N THR A 275 -7.62 -23.60 -12.79
CA THR A 275 -8.03 -23.95 -11.42
C THR A 275 -9.48 -23.55 -11.15
N ALA A 276 -9.95 -22.41 -11.66
CA ALA A 276 -11.34 -21.98 -11.52
C ALA A 276 -12.30 -22.89 -12.32
N VAL A 277 -11.93 -23.29 -13.53
CA VAL A 277 -12.73 -24.19 -14.38
C VAL A 277 -12.83 -25.58 -13.76
N THR A 278 -11.73 -26.12 -13.22
CA THR A 278 -11.75 -27.40 -12.51
C THR A 278 -12.62 -27.37 -11.25
N ALA A 279 -12.61 -26.27 -10.51
CA ALA A 279 -13.51 -26.09 -9.37
C ALA A 279 -15.00 -26.00 -9.77
N LEU A 280 -15.31 -25.33 -10.89
CA LEU A 280 -16.68 -25.25 -11.43
C LEU A 280 -17.18 -26.60 -11.93
N THR A 281 -16.36 -27.33 -12.68
CA THR A 281 -16.71 -28.67 -13.18
C THR A 281 -16.89 -29.67 -12.03
N ALA A 282 -16.09 -29.58 -10.96
CA ALA A 282 -16.28 -30.38 -9.76
C ALA A 282 -17.64 -30.11 -9.07
N LYS A 283 -18.08 -28.84 -9.02
CA LYS A 283 -19.40 -28.48 -8.47
C LYS A 283 -20.55 -29.01 -9.32
N LEU A 284 -20.41 -28.97 -10.64
CA LEU A 284 -21.42 -29.49 -11.58
C LEU A 284 -21.54 -31.02 -11.50
N ARG A 285 -20.43 -31.75 -11.32
CA ARG A 285 -20.45 -33.21 -11.13
C ARG A 285 -21.06 -33.66 -9.79
N GLY A 286 -21.11 -32.79 -8.79
CA GLY A 286 -21.62 -33.10 -7.45
C GLY A 286 -23.13 -32.94 -7.26
N HIS A 287 -23.85 -32.26 -8.16
CA HIS A 287 -25.31 -32.14 -8.10
C HIS A 287 -25.97 -33.34 -8.81
N ARG A 288 -26.13 -34.46 -8.08
CA ARG A 288 -27.17 -35.43 -8.45
C ARG A 288 -28.52 -34.82 -8.07
N VAL A 289 -29.27 -34.40 -9.08
CA VAL A 289 -30.70 -34.09 -8.94
C VAL A 289 -31.41 -35.42 -8.69
N THR A 290 -31.78 -35.68 -7.44
CA THR A 290 -32.79 -36.68 -7.06
C THR A 290 -34.12 -35.97 -6.88
#